data_AF-A0A4Y2KUM4-F1
#
_entry.id   AF-A0A4Y2KUM4-F1
#
_cell.length_a   1.000
_cell.length_b   1.000
_cell.length_c   1.000
_cell.angle_alpha   90.00
_cell.angle_beta   90.00
_cell.angle_gamma   90.00
#
_symmetry.space_group_name_H-M   'P 1'
#
loop_
_entity.id
_entity.type
_entity.pdbx_description
1 polymer ?
#
loop_
_entity_poly.entity_id
_entity_poly.type
_entity_poly.pdbx_seq_one_letter_code
_entity_poly.pdbx_strand_id
1 'polypeptide(L)'
;VGLSEERLNKMHDYMLEMLAALRPNAVALVDAFDFHDMVLSSPLGCYDGNVYQRLYDWAQKTPMNQKQVHDSYYKYLQPVMKSKL
;
A
#
# COMPACT_ATOMS: atom_id res chain seq x y z
N VAL A 1 -29.72 -14.69 -27.40
CA VAL A 1 -29.02 -13.48 -27.90
C VAL A 1 -27.87 -13.21 -26.93
N GLY A 2 -26.76 -13.91 -27.12
CA GLY A 2 -25.55 -13.71 -26.31
C GLY A 2 -24.58 -12.80 -27.04
N LEU A 3 -23.80 -12.02 -26.30
CA LEU A 3 -22.63 -11.33 -26.86
C LEU A 3 -21.70 -12.38 -27.48
N SER A 4 -21.29 -12.14 -28.73
CA SER A 4 -20.33 -13.02 -29.40
C SER A 4 -18.95 -12.89 -28.77
N GLU A 5 -18.18 -13.97 -28.75
CA GLU A 5 -16.81 -14.00 -28.23
C GLU A 5 -15.93 -12.91 -28.88
N GLU A 6 -16.05 -12.71 -30.20
CA GLU A 6 -15.36 -11.64 -30.92
C GLU A 6 -15.67 -10.24 -30.37
N ARG A 7 -16.92 -9.98 -29.97
CA ARG A 7 -17.30 -8.69 -29.39
C ARG A 7 -16.73 -8.51 -27.99
N LEU A 8 -16.64 -9.58 -27.21
CA LEU A 8 -16.00 -9.55 -25.89
C LEU A 8 -14.51 -9.24 -26.01
N ASN A 9 -13.82 -9.86 -26.97
CA ASN A 9 -12.39 -9.61 -27.20
C ASN A 9 -12.15 -8.16 -27.63
N LYS A 10 -12.95 -7.62 -28.57
CA LYS A 10 -12.86 -6.20 -28.98
C LYS A 10 -13.09 -5.24 -27.81
N MET A 11 -14.04 -5.54 -26.93
CA MET A 11 -14.27 -4.72 -25.73
C MET A 11 -13.09 -4.77 -24.76
N HIS A 12 -12.46 -5.94 -24.61
CA HIS A 12 -11.26 -6.09 -23.80
C HIS A 12 -10.09 -5.27 -24.36
N ASP A 13 -9.84 -5.37 -25.67
CA ASP A 13 -8.78 -4.61 -26.34
C ASP A 13 -9.00 -3.10 -26.17
N TYR A 14 -10.24 -2.63 -26.39
CA TYR A 14 -10.59 -1.23 -26.20
C TYR A 14 -10.39 -0.76 -24.75
N MET A 15 -10.73 -1.60 -23.76
CA MET A 15 -10.48 -1.30 -22.35
C MET A 15 -8.98 -1.09 -22.09
N LEU A 16 -8.13 -1.96 -22.65
CA LEU A 16 -6.67 -1.84 -22.51
C LEU A 16 -6.13 -0.56 -23.17
N GLU A 17 -6.64 -0.20 -24.35
CA GLU A 17 -6.30 1.07 -25.02
C GLU A 17 -6.68 2.28 -24.17
N MET A 18 -7.88 2.27 -23.56
CA MET A 18 -8.32 3.35 -22.68
C MET A 18 -7.48 3.45 -21.41
N LEU A 19 -7.07 2.33 -20.81
CA LEU A 19 -6.16 2.32 -19.66
C LEU A 19 -4.80 2.93 -20.03
N ALA A 20 -4.27 2.62 -21.22
CA ALA A 20 -3.03 3.21 -21.72
C ALA A 20 -3.18 4.72 -21.94
N ALA A 21 -4.32 5.18 -22.48
CA ALA A 21 -4.62 6.60 -22.66
C ALA A 21 -4.77 7.35 -21.33
N LEU A 22 -5.30 6.70 -20.28
CA LEU A 22 -5.46 7.27 -18.94
C LEU A 22 -4.12 7.39 -18.19
N ARG A 23 -3.21 6.42 -18.37
CA ARG A 23 -1.94 6.27 -17.63
C ARG A 23 -1.09 7.54 -17.48
N PRO A 24 -0.86 8.40 -18.50
CA PRO A 24 -0.05 9.61 -18.34
C PRO A 24 -0.70 10.64 -17.40
N ASN A 25 -2.03 10.64 -17.28
CA ASN A 25 -2.79 11.61 -16.48
C ASN A 25 -3.22 11.06 -15.12
N ALA A 26 -2.89 9.81 -14.79
CA ALA A 26 -3.39 9.13 -13.60
C ALA A 26 -3.10 9.89 -12.30
N VAL A 27 -1.90 10.48 -12.16
CA VAL A 27 -1.53 11.28 -10.97
C VAL A 27 -2.32 12.57 -10.91
N ALA A 28 -2.37 13.34 -12.00
CA ALA A 28 -3.13 14.59 -12.04
C ALA A 28 -4.64 14.41 -11.78
N LEU A 29 -5.22 13.28 -12.21
CA LEU A 29 -6.63 12.96 -11.96
C LEU A 29 -6.91 12.68 -10.47
N VAL A 30 -5.98 12.04 -9.75
CA VAL A 30 -6.16 11.84 -8.30
C VAL A 30 -5.78 13.08 -7.49
N ASP A 31 -4.84 13.90 -7.98
CA ASP A 31 -4.49 15.19 -7.37
C ASP A 31 -5.66 16.18 -7.45
N ALA A 32 -6.51 16.09 -8.48
CA ALA A 32 -7.69 16.95 -8.64
C ALA A 32 -8.74 16.79 -7.52
N PHE A 33 -8.67 15.74 -6.70
CA PHE A 33 -9.50 15.62 -5.49
C PHE A 33 -9.04 16.53 -4.35
N ASP A 34 -7.83 17.10 -4.44
CA ASP A 34 -7.28 18.08 -3.49
C ASP A 34 -7.26 17.58 -2.04
N PHE A 35 -6.95 16.30 -1.84
CA PHE A 35 -6.80 15.73 -0.50
C PHE A 35 -5.48 16.15 0.13
N HIS A 36 -5.56 16.92 1.21
CA HIS A 36 -4.40 17.23 2.02
C HIS A 36 -3.82 15.98 2.70
N ASP A 37 -2.49 15.87 2.78
CA ASP A 37 -1.76 14.73 3.40
C ASP A 37 -2.27 14.37 4.81
N MET A 38 -2.71 15.38 5.58
CA MET A 38 -3.27 15.20 6.92
C MET A 38 -4.60 14.43 6.92
N VAL A 39 -5.42 14.62 5.89
CA VAL A 39 -6.71 13.92 5.71
C VAL A 39 -6.47 12.54 5.13
N LEU A 40 -5.58 12.44 4.13
CA LEU A 40 -5.26 11.17 3.47
C LEU A 40 -4.51 10.21 4.41
N SER A 41 -3.68 10.75 5.31
CA SER A 41 -2.96 10.02 6.36
C SER A 41 -2.25 8.75 5.86
N SER A 42 -1.68 8.80 4.66
CA SER A 42 -1.07 7.65 3.98
C SER A 42 0.39 7.94 3.66
N PRO A 43 1.36 7.20 4.24
CA PRO A 43 2.76 7.30 3.87
C PRO A 43 3.03 6.93 2.40
N LEU A 44 2.20 6.05 1.81
CA LEU A 44 2.32 5.64 0.39
C LEU A 44 1.73 6.66 -0.57
N GLY A 45 0.72 7.41 -0.13
CA GLY A 45 -0.01 8.40 -0.93
C GLY A 45 0.43 9.83 -0.68
N CYS A 46 1.61 10.06 -0.12
CA CYS A 46 2.09 11.41 0.17
C CYS A 46 2.28 12.22 -1.11
N TYR A 47 1.79 13.46 -1.09
CA TYR A 47 1.82 14.35 -2.26
C TYR A 47 3.23 14.58 -2.83
N ASP A 48 4.24 14.70 -1.95
CA ASP A 48 5.64 14.93 -2.30
C ASP A 48 6.37 13.70 -2.87
N GLY A 49 5.71 12.53 -2.90
CA GLY A 49 6.30 11.27 -3.36
C GLY A 49 7.43 10.72 -2.47
N ASN A 50 7.69 11.29 -1.29
CA ASN A 50 8.75 10.84 -0.37
C ASN A 50 8.32 9.62 0.48
N VAL A 51 7.92 8.57 -0.21
CA VAL A 51 7.27 7.39 0.36
C VAL A 51 8.18 6.61 1.30
N TYR A 52 9.42 6.35 0.89
CA TYR A 52 10.32 5.47 1.64
C TYR A 52 10.69 6.01 3.01
N GLN A 53 11.06 7.29 3.10
CA GLN A 53 11.39 7.91 4.38
C GLN A 53 10.17 7.97 5.29
N ARG A 54 9.00 8.37 4.76
CA ARG A 54 7.77 8.43 5.55
C ARG A 54 7.33 7.05 6.06
N LEU A 55 7.47 6.00 5.26
CA LEU A 55 7.22 4.62 5.71
C LEU A 55 8.17 4.19 6.83
N TYR A 56 9.46 4.52 6.70
CA TYR A 56 10.45 4.23 7.73
C TYR A 56 10.11 4.93 9.04
N ASP A 57 9.86 6.23 9.01
CA ASP A 57 9.49 7.03 10.18
C ASP A 57 8.17 6.55 10.80
N TRP A 58 7.21 6.14 9.97
CA TRP A 58 5.94 5.57 10.43
C TRP A 58 6.14 4.24 11.16
N ALA A 59 6.95 3.34 10.59
CA ALA A 59 7.26 2.06 11.21
C ALA A 59 7.93 2.25 12.58
N GLN A 60 8.89 3.18 12.69
CA GLN A 60 9.57 3.47 13.96
C GLN A 60 8.61 3.94 15.08
N LYS A 61 7.54 4.66 14.74
CA LYS A 61 6.57 5.19 15.71
C LYS A 61 5.60 4.14 16.24
N THR A 62 5.56 2.95 15.65
CA THR A 62 4.65 1.88 16.07
C THR A 62 4.96 1.42 17.51
N PRO A 63 3.96 1.19 18.37
CA PRO A 63 4.18 0.78 19.77
C PRO A 63 5.07 -0.46 19.92
N MET A 64 5.01 -1.39 18.96
CA MET A 64 5.82 -2.61 18.93
C MET A 64 7.33 -2.33 18.86
N ASN A 65 7.74 -1.20 18.28
CA ASN A 65 9.14 -0.82 18.08
C ASN A 65 9.70 0.07 19.21
N GLN A 66 8.92 0.35 20.26
CA GLN A 66 9.35 1.18 21.39
C GLN A 66 10.44 0.52 22.26
N LYS A 67 10.53 -0.81 22.22
CA LYS A 67 11.55 -1.58 22.94
C LYS A 67 12.30 -2.46 21.95
N GLN A 68 13.62 -2.55 22.11
CA GLN A 68 14.46 -3.43 21.29
C GLN A 68 14.07 -4.91 21.46
N VAL A 69 13.67 -5.30 22.68
CA VAL A 69 13.12 -6.62 22.99
C VAL A 69 11.77 -6.42 23.65
N HIS A 70 10.71 -6.96 23.04
CA HIS A 70 9.36 -6.86 23.55
C HIS A 70 9.18 -7.71 24.83
N ASP A 71 8.37 -7.26 25.79
CA ASP A 71 8.21 -7.93 27.09
C ASP A 71 7.69 -9.37 26.98
N SER A 72 6.94 -9.66 25.90
CA SER A 72 6.47 -11.03 25.58
C SER A 72 7.62 -12.02 25.36
N TYR A 73 8.80 -11.55 24.96
CA TYR A 73 9.98 -12.40 24.82
C TYR A 73 10.33 -13.07 26.16
N TYR A 74 10.49 -12.28 27.22
CA TYR A 74 10.86 -12.81 28.55
C TYR A 74 9.76 -13.70 29.14
N LYS A 75 8.49 -13.35 28.88
CA LYS A 75 7.35 -14.08 29.43
C LYS A 75 7.10 -15.43 28.74
N TYR A 76 7.29 -15.50 27.43
CA TYR A 76 6.83 -16.66 26.63
C TYR A 76 7.92 -17.30 25.78
N LEU A 77 8.74 -16.52 25.07
CA LEU A 77 9.73 -17.07 24.12
C LEU A 77 10.99 -17.58 24.83
N GLN A 78 11.50 -16.83 25.81
CA GLN A 78 12.72 -17.15 26.52
C GLN A 78 12.64 -18.49 27.29
N PRO A 79 11.55 -18.82 28.01
CA PRO A 79 11.43 -20.13 28.67
C PRO A 79 11.42 -21.28 27.66
N VAL A 80 10.70 -21.15 26.54
CA VAL A 80 10.62 -22.17 25.48
C VAL A 80 11.97 -22.39 24.81
N MET A 81 12.70 -21.32 24.50
CA MET A 81 14.03 -21.41 23.89
C MET A 81 15.08 -22.02 24.82
N LYS A 82 14.91 -21.89 26.15
CA LYS A 82 15.84 -22.44 27.15
C LYS A 82 15.49 -23.86 27.57
N SER A 83 14.21 -24.26 27.53
CA SER A 83 13.83 -25.65 27.67
C SER A 83 14.26 -26.37 26.40
N LYS A 84 15.34 -27.15 26.47
CA LYS A 84 15.66 -28.12 25.41
C LYS A 84 14.44 -29.04 25.24
N LEU A 85 13.68 -28.85 24.17
CA LEU A 85 12.95 -29.96 23.55
C LEU A 85 13.97 -30.96 23.01
#